data_AF-A0A257B885-F1
#
_entry.id   AF-A0A257B885-F1
#
_cell.length_a   1.000
_cell.length_b   1.000
_cell.length_c   1.000
_cell.angle_alpha   90.00
_cell.angle_beta   90.00
_cell.angle_gamma   90.00
#
_symmetry.space_group_name_H-M   'P 1'
#
loop_
_entity.id
_entity.type
_entity.pdbx_description
1 polymer ?
#
loop_
_entity_poly.entity_id
_entity_poly.type
_entity_poly.pdbx_seq_one_letter_code
_entity_poly.pdbx_strand_id
1 'polypeptide(L)'
;MDAQERKTRHKANGRRLVLDAAMLNSDRAQVKLQRGPACCDNLRRVTRRAVADGYLVADAPEATAQALWAGVYGVASLLIAHPSFPLVVQRKLIDRLLAIPLCGARRRY
;
A
#
# COMPACT_ATOMS: atom_id res chain seq x y z
N MET A 1 -25.21 7.25 -47.81
CA MET A 1 -24.29 7.16 -46.65
C MET A 1 -23.50 5.87 -46.80
N ASP A 2 -22.20 6.00 -47.10
CA ASP A 2 -21.40 4.93 -47.70
C ASP A 2 -20.98 3.84 -46.70
N ALA A 3 -20.94 2.58 -47.15
CA ALA A 3 -20.59 1.44 -46.29
C ALA A 3 -19.16 1.56 -45.73
N GLN A 4 -18.28 2.23 -46.47
CA GLN A 4 -16.89 2.53 -46.08
C GLN A 4 -16.83 3.52 -44.90
N GLU A 5 -17.73 4.50 -44.88
CA GLU A 5 -17.80 5.57 -43.87
C GLU A 5 -18.33 5.06 -42.52
N ARG A 6 -19.24 4.07 -42.56
CA ARG A 6 -19.70 3.35 -41.35
C ARG A 6 -18.58 2.52 -40.71
N LYS A 7 -17.77 1.84 -41.51
CA LYS A 7 -16.64 1.02 -41.01
C LYS A 7 -15.53 1.87 -40.39
N THR A 8 -15.19 3.01 -40.98
CA THR A 8 -14.19 3.93 -40.41
C THR A 8 -14.67 4.58 -39.11
N ARG A 9 -15.94 4.99 -39.01
CA ARG A 9 -16.52 5.48 -37.74
C ARG A 9 -16.52 4.41 -36.64
N HIS A 10 -16.85 3.17 -36.97
CA HIS A 10 -16.88 2.09 -35.97
C HIS A 10 -15.47 1.75 -35.45
N LYS A 11 -14.46 1.75 -36.33
CA LYS A 11 -13.05 1.57 -35.97
C LYS A 11 -12.49 2.72 -35.12
N ALA A 12 -12.90 3.97 -35.42
CA ALA A 12 -12.53 5.14 -34.64
C ALA A 12 -13.16 5.13 -33.23
N ASN A 13 -14.43 4.75 -33.11
CA ASN A 13 -15.09 4.59 -31.81
C ASN A 13 -14.47 3.47 -30.97
N GLY A 14 -14.13 2.34 -31.59
CA GLY A 14 -13.44 1.24 -30.90
C GLY A 14 -12.07 1.66 -30.36
N ARG A 15 -11.28 2.41 -31.14
CA ARG A 15 -9.98 2.94 -30.69
C ARG A 15 -10.13 3.93 -29.53
N ARG A 16 -11.13 4.80 -29.57
CA ARG A 16 -11.40 5.77 -28.50
C ARG A 16 -11.78 5.08 -27.19
N LEU A 17 -12.65 4.08 -27.24
CA LEU A 17 -13.04 3.30 -26.05
C LEU A 17 -11.85 2.57 -25.41
N VAL A 18 -10.94 2.03 -26.21
CA VAL A 18 -9.72 1.37 -25.70
C VAL A 18 -8.76 2.36 -25.05
N LEU A 19 -8.61 3.56 -25.63
CA LEU A 19 -7.78 4.63 -25.06
C LEU A 19 -8.37 5.15 -23.73
N ASP A 20 -9.69 5.36 -23.66
CA ASP A 20 -10.38 5.79 -22.44
C ASP A 20 -10.27 4.72 -21.33
N ALA A 21 -10.42 3.44 -21.68
CA ALA A 21 -10.25 2.33 -20.73
C ALA A 21 -8.79 2.22 -20.21
N ALA A 22 -7.80 2.46 -21.07
CA ALA A 22 -6.39 2.47 -20.69
C ALA A 22 -6.04 3.65 -19.78
N MET A 23 -6.58 4.85 -20.04
CA MET A 23 -6.44 6.01 -19.16
C MET A 23 -7.07 5.77 -17.78
N LEU A 24 -8.29 5.22 -17.73
CA LEU A 24 -8.96 4.90 -16.47
C LEU A 24 -8.20 3.86 -15.62
N ASN A 25 -7.58 2.88 -16.27
CA ASN A 25 -6.72 1.90 -15.58
C ASN A 25 -5.41 2.53 -15.09
N SER A 26 -4.85 3.46 -15.86
CA SER A 26 -3.62 4.17 -15.49
C SER A 26 -3.86 5.10 -14.30
N ASP A 27 -4.97 5.83 -14.28
CA ASP A 27 -5.40 6.67 -13.15
C ASP A 27 -5.65 5.85 -11.89
N ARG A 28 -6.31 4.68 -12.02
CA ARG A 28 -6.51 3.78 -10.87
C ARG A 28 -5.19 3.20 -10.35
N ALA A 29 -4.23 2.89 -11.23
CA ALA A 29 -2.90 2.44 -10.82
C ALA A 29 -2.11 3.57 -10.14
N GLN A 30 -2.21 4.79 -10.65
CA GLN A 30 -1.52 5.97 -10.12
C GLN A 30 -2.09 6.42 -8.77
N VAL A 31 -3.43 6.38 -8.60
CA VAL A 31 -4.11 6.61 -7.31
C VAL A 31 -3.77 5.51 -6.29
N LYS A 32 -3.59 4.24 -6.72
CA LYS A 32 -3.10 3.17 -5.86
C LYS A 32 -1.64 3.41 -5.42
N LEU A 33 -0.78 3.92 -6.31
CA LEU A 33 0.61 4.24 -5.99
C LEU A 33 0.74 5.39 -4.98
N GLN A 34 -0.14 6.40 -5.03
CA GLN A 34 -0.04 7.56 -4.13
C GLN A 34 -0.48 7.29 -2.68
N ARG A 35 -1.21 6.20 -2.41
CA ARG A 35 -1.66 5.88 -1.04
C ARG A 35 -0.58 5.28 -0.16
N GLY A 36 0.35 4.51 -0.74
CA GLY A 36 1.45 3.88 0.03
C GLY A 36 2.33 4.89 0.77
N PRO A 37 2.88 5.91 0.09
CA PRO A 37 3.65 6.97 0.73
C PRO A 37 2.85 7.76 1.77
N ALA A 38 1.58 8.08 1.48
CA ALA A 38 0.70 8.79 2.42
C ALA A 38 0.43 7.99 3.70
N CYS A 39 0.27 6.67 3.60
CA CYS A 39 0.14 5.78 4.76
C CYS A 39 1.43 5.74 5.59
N CYS A 40 2.59 5.70 4.95
CA CYS A 40 3.88 5.79 5.63
C CYS A 40 4.02 7.13 6.38
N ASP A 41 3.65 8.25 5.76
CA ASP A 41 3.69 9.57 6.41
C ASP A 41 2.74 9.70 7.60
N ASN A 42 1.57 9.06 7.55
CA ASN A 42 0.68 9.00 8.70
C ASN A 42 1.34 8.21 9.85
N LEU A 43 1.92 7.05 9.55
CA LEU A 43 2.63 6.25 10.54
C LEU A 43 3.80 7.00 11.18
N ARG A 44 4.54 7.80 10.41
CA ARG A 44 5.58 8.71 10.93
C ARG A 44 5.00 9.72 11.93
N ARG A 45 3.90 10.38 11.60
CA ARG A 45 3.24 11.34 12.52
C ARG A 45 2.78 10.68 13.82
N VAL A 46 2.15 9.51 13.72
CA VAL A 46 1.68 8.76 14.91
C VAL A 46 2.86 8.30 15.76
N THR A 47 3.94 7.81 15.14
CA THR A 47 5.14 7.38 15.85
C THR A 47 5.81 8.53 16.60
N ARG A 48 5.94 9.72 15.97
CA ARG A 48 6.45 10.92 16.65
C ARG A 48 5.62 11.30 17.86
N ARG A 49 4.29 11.30 17.73
CA ARG A 49 3.38 11.58 18.84
C ARG A 49 3.54 10.56 19.96
N ALA A 50 3.58 9.28 19.63
CA ALA A 50 3.74 8.22 20.61
C ALA A 50 5.08 8.30 21.37
N VAL A 51 6.16 8.78 20.72
CA VAL A 51 7.43 9.08 21.41
C VAL A 51 7.31 10.33 22.29
N ALA A 52 6.71 11.41 21.78
CA ALA A 52 6.50 12.65 22.54
C ALA A 52 5.64 12.42 23.80
N ASP A 53 4.63 11.55 23.70
CA ASP A 53 3.72 11.18 24.78
C ASP A 53 4.32 10.09 25.70
N GLY A 54 5.53 9.58 25.43
CA GLY A 54 6.23 8.59 26.25
C GLY A 54 5.73 7.14 26.09
N TYR A 55 4.86 6.85 25.12
CA TYR A 55 4.39 5.49 24.83
C TYR A 55 5.41 4.61 24.10
N LEU A 56 6.34 5.24 23.38
CA LEU A 56 7.48 4.61 22.69
C LEU A 56 8.78 5.24 23.16
N VAL A 57 9.82 4.42 23.28
CA VAL A 57 11.18 4.86 23.60
C VAL A 57 12.00 4.63 22.34
N ALA A 58 12.03 5.64 21.47
CA ALA A 58 12.73 5.55 20.19
C ALA A 58 13.58 6.81 19.96
N ASP A 59 14.90 6.61 19.89
CA ASP A 59 15.87 7.68 19.63
C ASP A 59 15.80 8.16 18.17
N ALA A 60 15.25 7.32 17.28
CA ALA A 60 14.99 7.60 15.88
C ALA A 60 13.53 7.27 15.51
N PRO A 61 12.57 8.19 15.77
CA PRO A 61 11.14 7.96 15.50
C PRO A 61 10.85 7.73 14.01
N GLU A 62 11.63 8.32 13.12
CA GLU A 62 11.48 8.13 11.66
C GLU A 62 11.86 6.72 11.21
N ALA A 63 13.03 6.24 11.65
CA ALA A 63 13.49 4.90 11.36
C ALA A 63 12.54 3.86 11.97
N THR A 64 12.00 4.14 13.16
CA THR A 64 10.99 3.30 13.82
C THR A 64 9.71 3.22 12.99
N ALA A 65 9.21 4.35 12.49
CA ALA A 65 8.04 4.38 11.63
C ALA A 65 8.27 3.64 10.30
N GLN A 66 9.46 3.77 9.70
CA GLN A 66 9.82 3.03 8.50
C GLN A 66 9.92 1.52 8.74
N ALA A 67 10.49 1.09 9.87
CA ALA A 67 10.56 -0.32 10.24
C ALA A 67 9.15 -0.91 10.46
N LEU A 68 8.27 -0.18 11.15
CA LEU A 68 6.86 -0.55 11.30
C LEU A 68 6.16 -0.66 9.94
N TRP A 69 6.35 0.33 9.06
CA TRP A 69 5.78 0.33 7.72
C TRP A 69 6.26 -0.86 6.88
N ALA A 70 7.57 -1.15 6.90
CA ALA A 70 8.16 -2.27 6.17
C ALA A 70 7.57 -3.62 6.61
N GLY A 71 7.36 -3.80 7.92
CA GLY A 71 6.70 -5.00 8.45
C GLY A 71 5.27 -5.15 7.94
N VAL A 72 4.44 -4.11 8.08
CA VAL A 72 3.04 -4.11 7.62
C VAL A 72 2.95 -4.35 6.11
N TYR A 73 3.79 -3.67 5.33
CA TYR A 73 3.84 -3.81 3.88
C TYR A 73 4.29 -5.21 3.44
N GLY A 74 5.26 -5.80 4.15
CA GLY A 74 5.72 -7.16 3.89
C GLY A 74 4.60 -8.20 4.06
N VAL A 75 3.81 -8.09 5.12
CA VAL A 75 2.65 -8.98 5.33
C VAL A 75 1.55 -8.73 4.30
N ALA A 76 1.23 -7.47 4.00
CA ALA A 76 0.27 -7.16 2.94
C ALA A 76 0.71 -7.74 1.58
N SER A 77 1.99 -7.60 1.23
CA SER A 77 2.57 -8.15 0.01
C SER A 77 2.52 -9.67 -0.02
N LEU A 78 2.82 -10.36 1.09
CA LEU A 78 2.69 -11.81 1.20
C LEU A 78 1.25 -12.27 0.96
N LEU A 79 0.29 -11.59 1.58
CA LEU A 79 -1.14 -11.93 1.46
C LEU A 79 -1.69 -11.70 0.06
N ILE A 80 -1.20 -10.69 -0.65
CA ILE A 80 -1.66 -10.35 -2.00
C ILE A 80 -0.98 -11.23 -3.05
N ALA A 81 0.35 -11.36 -2.97
CA ALA A 81 1.15 -11.95 -4.04
C ALA A 81 1.43 -13.44 -3.86
N HIS A 82 1.31 -13.98 -2.64
CA HIS A 82 1.69 -15.36 -2.32
C HIS A 82 0.59 -16.07 -1.50
N PRO A 83 -0.58 -16.36 -2.09
CA PRO A 83 -1.71 -16.95 -1.37
C PRO A 83 -1.43 -18.36 -0.83
N SER A 84 -0.43 -19.07 -1.37
CA SER A 84 0.04 -20.38 -0.93
C SER A 84 1.12 -20.33 0.15
N PHE A 85 1.50 -19.13 0.61
CA PHE A 85 2.47 -19.00 1.69
C PHE A 85 1.94 -19.71 2.96
N PRO A 86 2.75 -20.53 3.65
CA PRO A 86 2.30 -21.38 4.75
C PRO A 86 2.10 -20.57 6.03
N LEU A 87 1.09 -19.70 6.03
CA LEU A 87 0.68 -18.93 7.20
C LEU A 87 0.14 -19.88 8.26
N VAL A 88 0.72 -19.84 9.46
CA VAL A 88 0.21 -20.64 10.60
C VAL A 88 -1.26 -20.30 10.88
N VAL A 89 -1.57 -19.01 11.06
CA VAL A 89 -2.92 -18.42 11.08
C VAL A 89 -2.77 -16.93 10.74
N GLN A 90 -3.45 -16.45 9.70
CA GLN A 90 -3.30 -15.07 9.20
C GLN A 90 -3.53 -13.99 10.28
N ARG A 91 -4.57 -14.12 11.11
CA ARG A 91 -4.81 -13.20 12.24
C ARG A 91 -3.67 -13.21 13.26
N LYS A 92 -3.19 -14.41 13.65
CA LYS A 92 -2.07 -14.54 14.61
C LYS A 92 -0.78 -13.92 14.08
N LEU A 93 -0.53 -14.01 12.78
CA LEU A 93 0.64 -13.36 12.16
C LEU A 93 0.55 -11.83 12.27
N ILE A 94 -0.61 -11.24 11.98
CA ILE A 94 -0.82 -9.80 12.08
C ILE A 94 -0.62 -9.32 13.54
N ASP A 95 -1.23 -10.03 14.50
CA ASP A 95 -1.09 -9.70 15.92
C ASP A 95 0.38 -9.78 16.36
N ARG A 96 1.11 -10.80 15.92
CA ARG A 96 2.52 -11.00 16.25
C ARG A 96 3.42 -9.95 15.58
N LEU A 97 3.13 -9.60 14.33
CA LEU A 97 3.83 -8.58 13.56
C LEU A 97 3.71 -7.20 14.20
N LEU A 98 2.58 -6.87 14.82
CA LEU A 98 2.42 -5.61 15.55
C LEU A 98 3.12 -5.68 16.91
N ALA A 99 2.97 -6.80 17.63
CA ALA A 99 3.54 -6.95 18.97
C ALA A 99 5.07 -6.88 19.00
N ILE A 100 5.78 -7.55 18.09
CA ILE A 100 7.25 -7.61 18.09
C ILE A 100 7.90 -6.22 17.97
N PRO A 101 7.64 -5.43 16.91
CA PRO A 101 8.25 -4.12 16.75
C PRO A 101 7.73 -3.10 17.77
N LEU A 102 6.47 -3.19 18.23
CA LEU A 102 5.98 -2.31 19.30
C LEU A 102 6.62 -2.62 20.66
N CYS A 103 6.82 -3.90 20.99
CA CYS A 103 7.56 -4.29 22.19
C CYS A 103 9.04 -3.88 22.10
N GLY A 104 9.64 -4.00 20.91
CA GLY A 104 11.00 -3.52 20.64
C GLY A 104 11.13 -2.00 20.82
N ALA A 105 10.24 -1.24 20.18
CA ALA A 105 10.21 0.23 20.26
C ALA A 105 9.80 0.78 21.63
N ARG A 106 9.40 -0.08 22.58
CA ARG A 106 9.10 0.29 23.97
C ARG A 106 10.28 0.06 24.92
N ARG A 107 11.31 -0.68 24.51
CA ARG A 107 12.47 -0.96 25.35
C ARG A 107 13.64 -0.06 24.94
N ARG A 108 14.23 0.61 25.92
CA ARG A 108 15.55 1.24 25.80
C ARG A 108 16.59 0.12 25.74
N TYR A 109 17.40 0.09 24.69
CA TYR A 109 18.63 -0.72 24.66
C TYR A 109 19.79 0.12 25.22
#